data_AF-A0A3M2FMP7-F1
#
_entry.id   AF-A0A3M2FMP7-F1
#
_cell.length_a   1.000
_cell.length_b   1.000
_cell.length_c   1.000
_cell.angle_alpha   90.00
_cell.angle_beta   90.00
_cell.angle_gamma   90.00
#
_symmetry.space_group_name_H-M   'P 1'
#
loop_
_entity.id
_entity.type
_entity.pdbx_description
1 polymer ?
#
loop_
_entity_poly.entity_id
_entity_poly.type
_entity_poly.pdbx_seq_one_letter_code
_entity_poly.pdbx_strand_id
1 'polypeptide(L)'
;NGLKADMHQHDCGAQGGPVTILPGFPETFEGRAVLCPANNVNTDGIYPGKYTYREDLTPEMMAEVVMENYDPDFTKIAQKGDILVSGFNFGTGSSREQAATALKYFGIRLVIAGSFSETYKRNAINNGFVLLECPGLVTDVITHAGDTPTRILEHPLSVSMTEKTITYGPNTYTFTPLGPIAQELIINDGLGNWVKKQLKQG
;
A
#
# COMPACT_ATOMS: atom_id res chain seq x y z
N ASN A 1 -15.32 -38.41 4.45
CA ASN A 1 -14.16 -37.75 5.05
C ASN A 1 -14.12 -36.29 4.63
N GLY A 2 -14.81 -35.44 5.40
CA GLY A 2 -14.79 -34.00 5.16
C GLY A 2 -13.57 -33.38 5.83
N LEU A 3 -12.71 -32.73 5.04
CA LEU A 3 -11.83 -31.70 5.56
C LEU A 3 -12.65 -30.41 5.61
N LYS A 4 -13.02 -29.99 6.82
CA LYS A 4 -13.31 -28.57 7.05
C LYS A 4 -11.96 -27.86 7.04
N ALA A 5 -11.73 -27.00 6.05
CA ALA A 5 -10.63 -26.05 6.13
C ALA A 5 -11.01 -25.06 7.24
N ASP A 6 -10.26 -25.06 8.33
CA ASP A 6 -10.46 -24.11 9.42
C ASP A 6 -10.10 -22.71 8.91
N MET A 7 -11.12 -21.92 8.57
CA MET A 7 -10.99 -20.49 8.29
C MET A 7 -10.49 -19.80 9.57
N HIS A 8 -9.21 -19.44 9.60
CA HIS A 8 -8.66 -18.66 10.70
C HIS A 8 -8.99 -17.17 10.44
N GLN A 9 -9.90 -16.62 11.25
CA GLN A 9 -10.14 -15.17 11.30
C GLN A 9 -9.11 -14.56 12.24
N HIS A 10 -8.21 -13.75 11.71
CA HIS A 10 -7.27 -12.98 12.51
C HIS A 10 -7.85 -11.58 12.75
N ASP A 11 -8.42 -11.38 13.94
CA ASP A 11 -9.05 -10.12 14.33
C ASP A 11 -7.99 -9.09 14.76
N CYS A 12 -7.76 -8.08 13.91
CA CYS A 12 -7.01 -6.90 14.29
C CYS A 12 -7.96 -5.79 14.78
N GLY A 13 -8.56 -5.99 15.96
CA GLY A 13 -9.07 -4.92 16.83
C GLY A 13 -9.92 -3.80 16.19
N ALA A 14 -10.70 -4.09 15.15
CA ALA A 14 -11.44 -3.08 14.40
C ALA A 14 -12.74 -2.68 15.14
N GLN A 15 -12.62 -1.91 16.22
CA GLN A 15 -13.74 -1.25 16.88
C GLN A 15 -14.17 -0.02 16.05
N GLY A 16 -15.28 -0.12 15.33
CA GLY A 16 -15.86 1.02 14.61
C GLY A 16 -17.04 0.61 13.74
N GLY A 17 -18.09 1.43 13.74
CA GLY A 17 -19.35 1.23 13.01
C GLY A 17 -19.19 1.09 11.48
N PRO A 18 -20.31 1.08 10.74
CA PRO A 18 -20.26 0.97 9.28
C PRO A 18 -19.41 2.09 8.69
N VAL A 19 -18.47 1.72 7.83
CA VAL A 19 -17.63 2.68 7.10
C VAL A 19 -18.41 3.13 5.89
N THR A 20 -18.64 4.43 5.78
CA THR A 20 -19.19 4.99 4.55
C THR A 20 -18.10 5.07 3.51
N ILE A 21 -18.28 4.37 2.40
CA ILE A 21 -17.47 4.55 1.20
C ILE A 21 -18.03 5.74 0.42
N LEU A 22 -17.19 6.74 0.19
CA LEU A 22 -17.58 7.95 -0.54
C LEU A 22 -17.79 7.62 -2.04
N PRO A 23 -18.78 8.24 -2.71
CA PRO A 23 -18.95 8.09 -4.15
C PRO A 23 -17.66 8.40 -4.92
N GLY A 24 -17.22 7.46 -5.77
CA GLY A 24 -15.99 7.56 -6.55
C GLY A 24 -14.75 6.96 -5.87
N PHE A 25 -14.82 6.60 -4.59
CA PHE A 25 -13.76 5.80 -3.95
C PHE A 25 -13.93 4.32 -4.31
N PRO A 26 -12.86 3.58 -4.65
CA PRO A 26 -12.97 2.16 -4.95
C PRO A 26 -13.50 1.35 -3.76
N GLU A 27 -14.58 0.60 -3.97
CA GLU A 27 -15.14 -0.30 -2.95
C GLU A 27 -14.28 -1.55 -2.75
N THR A 28 -13.53 -1.95 -3.79
CA THR A 28 -12.66 -3.13 -3.77
C THR A 28 -11.34 -2.88 -4.48
N PHE A 29 -10.32 -3.62 -4.04
CA PHE A 29 -9.06 -3.77 -4.76
C PHE A 29 -8.73 -5.25 -4.88
N GLU A 30 -8.36 -5.70 -6.07
CA GLU A 30 -7.88 -7.07 -6.28
C GLU A 30 -6.55 -7.02 -6.99
N GLY A 31 -5.63 -7.96 -6.76
CA GLY A 31 -4.36 -7.97 -7.48
C GLY A 31 -3.42 -9.07 -7.04
N ARG A 32 -2.42 -9.34 -7.89
CA ARG A 32 -1.29 -10.17 -7.50
C ARG A 32 -0.53 -9.46 -6.39
N ALA A 33 -0.13 -10.22 -5.37
CA ALA A 33 0.54 -9.69 -4.20
C ALA A 33 2.05 -9.87 -4.30
N VAL A 34 2.78 -8.76 -4.17
CA VAL A 34 4.24 -8.72 -4.13
C VAL A 34 4.64 -8.49 -2.68
N LEU A 35 5.41 -9.40 -2.09
CA LEU A 35 5.90 -9.31 -0.73
C LEU A 35 7.32 -8.74 -0.71
N CYS A 36 7.52 -7.71 0.11
CA CYS A 36 8.80 -7.17 0.57
C CYS A 36 8.89 -7.38 2.09
N PRO A 37 9.42 -8.52 2.59
CA PRO A 37 9.22 -8.95 3.97
C PRO A 37 9.99 -8.12 5.02
N ALA A 38 10.85 -7.19 4.59
CA ALA A 38 11.66 -6.41 5.51
C ALA A 38 10.81 -5.47 6.36
N ASN A 39 11.21 -5.35 7.63
CA ASN A 39 10.77 -4.28 8.51
C ASN A 39 11.63 -3.03 8.27
N ASN A 40 11.10 -1.86 8.61
CA ASN A 40 11.80 -0.58 8.53
C ASN A 40 12.34 -0.25 7.13
N VAL A 41 11.64 -0.69 6.08
CA VAL A 41 11.92 -0.22 4.71
C VAL A 41 11.75 1.30 4.72
N ASN A 42 12.87 2.00 4.62
CA ASN A 42 12.90 3.45 4.73
C ASN A 42 12.65 4.09 3.37
N THR A 43 12.43 5.41 3.35
CA THR A 43 12.18 6.13 2.10
C THR A 43 13.35 6.04 1.11
N ASP A 44 14.58 5.78 1.54
CA ASP A 44 15.73 5.57 0.64
C ASP A 44 15.67 4.22 -0.05
N GLY A 45 15.27 3.18 0.67
CA GLY A 45 14.97 1.86 0.10
C GLY A 45 13.88 1.94 -0.96
N ILE A 46 12.83 2.76 -0.73
CA ILE A 46 11.70 2.93 -1.66
C ILE A 46 12.06 3.79 -2.87
N TYR A 47 12.78 4.89 -2.66
CA TYR A 47 13.18 5.81 -3.72
C TYR A 47 14.55 6.39 -3.41
N PRO A 48 15.61 6.04 -4.17
CA PRO A 48 16.97 6.41 -3.81
C PRO A 48 17.16 7.92 -3.71
N GLY A 49 17.81 8.37 -2.63
CA GLY A 49 18.04 9.78 -2.33
C GLY A 49 18.70 10.56 -3.47
N LYS A 50 19.57 9.90 -4.26
CA LYS A 50 20.26 10.46 -5.45
C LYS A 50 19.33 11.05 -6.52
N TYR A 51 18.05 10.67 -6.52
CA TYR A 51 17.04 11.17 -7.47
C TYR A 51 16.11 12.23 -6.91
N THR A 52 16.19 12.57 -5.62
CA THR A 52 15.17 13.39 -4.92
C THR A 52 15.10 14.84 -5.41
N TYR A 53 16.27 15.43 -5.70
CA TYR A 53 16.38 16.85 -6.07
C TYR A 53 16.57 17.05 -7.58
N ARG A 54 16.25 16.03 -8.37
CA ARG A 54 16.30 16.11 -9.83
C ARG A 54 14.95 16.57 -10.36
N GLU A 55 14.92 17.77 -10.93
CA GLU A 55 13.71 18.37 -11.49
C GLU A 55 13.35 17.84 -12.88
N ASP A 56 14.29 17.12 -13.53
CA ASP A 56 14.14 16.58 -14.88
C ASP A 56 13.52 15.17 -14.93
N LEU A 57 13.21 14.56 -13.78
CA LEU A 57 12.64 13.22 -13.73
C LEU A 57 11.14 13.24 -14.00
N THR A 58 10.72 12.52 -15.05
CA THR A 58 9.30 12.28 -15.31
C THR A 58 8.74 11.20 -14.37
N PRO A 59 7.40 11.09 -14.21
CA PRO A 59 6.77 10.00 -13.46
C PRO A 59 7.25 8.61 -13.89
N GLU A 60 7.47 8.39 -15.18
CA GLU A 60 7.98 7.13 -15.74
C GLU A 60 9.41 6.86 -15.27
N MET A 61 10.29 7.86 -15.31
CA MET A 61 11.66 7.73 -14.82
C MET A 61 11.70 7.47 -13.30
N MET A 62 10.78 8.08 -12.54
CA MET A 62 10.65 7.81 -11.10
C MET A 62 10.19 6.37 -10.83
N ALA A 63 9.28 5.85 -11.66
CA ALA A 63 8.81 4.48 -11.58
C ALA A 63 9.92 3.45 -11.89
N GLU A 64 10.83 3.75 -12.82
CA GLU A 64 11.95 2.86 -13.18
C GLU A 64 12.92 2.60 -12.03
N VAL A 65 13.07 3.56 -11.11
CA VAL A 65 14.04 3.51 -10.00
C VAL A 65 13.39 3.16 -8.66
N VAL A 66 12.09 2.83 -8.66
CA VAL A 66 11.36 2.50 -7.44
C VAL A 66 11.92 1.22 -6.83
N MET A 67 12.07 1.22 -5.50
CA MET A 67 12.63 0.14 -4.70
C MET A 67 14.07 -0.27 -5.06
N GLU A 68 14.81 0.48 -5.90
CA GLU A 68 16.16 0.11 -6.39
C GLU A 68 17.15 -0.18 -5.23
N ASN A 69 17.12 0.64 -4.18
CA ASN A 69 17.99 0.47 -3.01
C ASN A 69 17.50 -0.63 -2.05
N TYR A 70 16.23 -1.03 -2.14
CA TYR A 70 15.69 -2.16 -1.40
C TYR A 70 16.02 -3.48 -2.08
N ASP A 71 15.66 -3.58 -3.36
CA ASP A 71 15.87 -4.72 -4.23
C ASP A 71 16.01 -4.25 -5.69
N PRO A 72 17.21 -4.34 -6.29
CA PRO A 72 17.46 -3.96 -7.68
C PRO A 72 16.60 -4.73 -8.71
N ASP A 73 16.05 -5.89 -8.34
CA ASP A 73 15.19 -6.69 -9.20
C ASP A 73 13.69 -6.43 -8.98
N PHE A 74 13.32 -5.52 -8.07
CA PHE A 74 11.91 -5.22 -7.76
C PHE A 74 11.09 -4.92 -9.02
N THR A 75 11.56 -4.04 -9.89
CA THR A 75 10.83 -3.62 -11.11
C THR A 75 10.76 -4.72 -12.18
N LYS A 76 11.56 -5.79 -12.04
CA LYS A 76 11.50 -6.99 -12.89
C LYS A 76 10.51 -8.03 -12.35
N ILE A 77 10.25 -7.99 -11.04
CA ILE A 77 9.37 -8.93 -10.34
C ILE A 77 7.94 -8.37 -10.27
N ALA A 78 7.80 -7.15 -9.78
CA ALA A 78 6.55 -6.44 -9.66
C ALA A 78 6.06 -5.96 -11.03
N GLN A 79 4.75 -5.77 -11.16
CA GLN A 79 4.13 -5.21 -12.36
C GLN A 79 3.01 -4.23 -11.99
N LYS A 80 2.61 -3.41 -12.96
CA LYS A 80 1.45 -2.53 -12.82
C LYS A 80 0.20 -3.31 -12.43
N GLY A 81 -0.48 -2.85 -11.39
CA GLY A 81 -1.68 -3.47 -10.84
C GLY A 81 -1.41 -4.40 -9.66
N ASP A 82 -0.15 -4.62 -9.28
CA ASP A 82 0.16 -5.40 -8.08
C ASP A 82 -0.24 -4.66 -6.79
N ILE A 83 -0.48 -5.44 -5.73
CA ILE A 83 -0.61 -4.97 -4.36
C ILE A 83 0.70 -5.26 -3.65
N LEU A 84 1.34 -4.22 -3.09
CA LEU A 84 2.58 -4.39 -2.33
C LEU A 84 2.24 -4.76 -0.89
N VAL A 85 2.84 -5.82 -0.37
CA VAL A 85 2.79 -6.20 1.04
C VAL A 85 4.17 -6.01 1.64
N SER A 86 4.28 -5.33 2.78
CA SER A 86 5.56 -5.13 3.47
C SER A 86 5.47 -5.42 4.97
N GLY A 87 6.62 -5.56 5.61
CA GLY A 87 6.73 -5.66 7.07
C GLY A 87 6.26 -4.42 7.83
N PHE A 88 6.75 -4.28 9.05
CA PHE A 88 6.38 -3.21 9.97
C PHE A 88 7.22 -1.95 9.74
N ASN A 89 6.64 -0.79 10.08
CA ASN A 89 7.28 0.52 10.00
C ASN A 89 7.75 0.91 8.58
N PHE A 90 6.91 0.64 7.57
CA PHE A 90 7.19 0.97 6.18
C PHE A 90 7.22 2.49 5.94
N GLY A 91 8.13 2.93 5.08
CA GLY A 91 8.31 4.35 4.74
C GLY A 91 8.96 5.16 5.85
N THR A 92 9.76 4.54 6.72
CA THR A 92 10.49 5.27 7.78
C THR A 92 11.60 6.18 7.23
N GLY A 93 12.21 6.99 8.09
CA GLY A 93 13.31 7.89 7.74
C GLY A 93 12.84 9.26 7.26
N SER A 94 13.49 9.79 6.23
CA SER A 94 13.27 11.17 5.75
C SER A 94 11.89 11.40 5.13
N SER A 95 11.40 12.64 5.20
CA SER A 95 10.13 13.07 4.62
C SER A 95 10.23 13.30 3.10
N ARG A 96 10.44 12.22 2.35
CA ARG A 96 10.47 12.25 0.87
C ARG A 96 9.10 11.83 0.32
N GLU A 97 8.38 12.78 -0.27
CA GLU A 97 7.08 12.50 -0.92
C GLU A 97 7.25 11.60 -2.15
N GLN A 98 8.40 11.68 -2.81
CA GLN A 98 8.80 10.88 -3.97
C GLN A 98 8.71 9.38 -3.72
N ALA A 99 8.94 8.93 -2.48
CA ALA A 99 8.81 7.51 -2.14
C ALA A 99 7.37 6.99 -2.35
N ALA A 100 6.36 7.78 -2.00
CA ALA A 100 4.96 7.38 -2.21
C ALA A 100 4.54 7.53 -3.67
N THR A 101 4.95 8.63 -4.33
CA THR A 101 4.58 8.87 -5.74
C THR A 101 5.28 7.91 -6.70
N ALA A 102 6.52 7.49 -6.45
CA ALA A 102 7.21 6.50 -7.29
C ALA A 102 6.47 5.15 -7.33
N LEU A 103 6.01 4.63 -6.18
CA LEU A 103 5.19 3.41 -6.13
C LEU A 103 3.85 3.57 -6.87
N LYS A 104 3.21 4.74 -6.70
CA LYS A 104 1.97 5.09 -7.41
C LYS A 104 2.20 5.17 -8.93
N TYR A 105 3.27 5.81 -9.39
CA TYR A 105 3.61 5.96 -10.81
C TYR A 105 4.02 4.65 -11.45
N PHE A 106 4.71 3.77 -10.71
CA PHE A 106 4.95 2.39 -11.13
C PHE A 106 3.64 1.61 -11.33
N GLY A 107 2.59 2.01 -10.62
CA GLY A 107 1.25 1.45 -10.77
C GLY A 107 0.93 0.37 -9.74
N ILE A 108 1.59 0.39 -8.58
CA ILE A 108 1.10 -0.35 -7.41
C ILE A 108 -0.28 0.20 -7.03
N ARG A 109 -1.27 -0.69 -6.81
CA ARG A 109 -2.64 -0.25 -6.49
C ARG A 109 -2.75 0.33 -5.08
N LEU A 110 -2.12 -0.34 -4.13
CA LEU A 110 -2.06 0.04 -2.72
C LEU A 110 -0.91 -0.69 -2.03
N VAL A 111 -0.49 -0.18 -0.88
CA VAL A 111 0.47 -0.86 0.01
C VAL A 111 -0.25 -1.36 1.25
N ILE A 112 -0.06 -2.62 1.60
CA ILE A 112 -0.44 -3.21 2.88
C ILE A 112 0.83 -3.41 3.70
N ALA A 113 0.86 -2.89 4.92
CA ALA A 113 2.01 -3.09 5.80
C ALA A 113 1.56 -3.44 7.22
N GLY A 114 2.48 -3.97 8.02
CA GLY A 114 2.19 -4.22 9.43
C GLY A 114 1.97 -2.90 10.17
N SER A 115 2.71 -1.87 9.78
CA SER A 115 2.50 -0.48 10.17
C SER A 115 3.28 0.44 9.21
N PHE A 116 2.92 1.71 9.18
CA PHE A 116 3.64 2.74 8.44
C PHE A 116 4.21 3.81 9.36
N SER A 117 5.25 4.52 8.90
CA SER A 117 5.63 5.77 9.54
C SER A 117 4.54 6.83 9.31
N GLU A 118 4.27 7.67 10.32
CA GLU A 118 3.26 8.75 10.21
C GLU A 118 3.56 9.73 9.06
N THR A 119 4.84 10.00 8.84
CA THR A 119 5.28 10.88 7.75
C THR A 119 4.96 10.28 6.39
N TYR A 120 5.20 8.98 6.21
CA TYR A 120 4.88 8.30 4.95
C TYR A 120 3.36 8.22 4.73
N LYS A 121 2.57 7.93 5.78
CA LYS A 121 1.10 7.92 5.69
C LYS A 121 0.56 9.24 5.17
N ARG A 122 0.98 10.35 5.77
CA ARG A 122 0.58 11.69 5.33
C ARG A 122 0.97 11.94 3.87
N ASN A 123 2.21 11.62 3.48
CA ASN A 123 2.70 11.85 2.14
C ASN A 123 1.93 11.02 1.10
N ALA A 124 1.66 9.74 1.37
CA ALA A 124 0.90 8.89 0.49
C ALA A 124 -0.55 9.38 0.32
N ILE A 125 -1.25 9.66 1.42
CA ILE A 125 -2.63 10.16 1.38
C ILE A 125 -2.72 11.51 0.66
N ASN A 126 -1.79 12.44 0.95
CA ASN A 126 -1.73 13.73 0.26
C ASN A 126 -1.48 13.59 -1.25
N ASN A 127 -0.86 12.50 -1.69
CA ASN A 127 -0.64 12.18 -3.10
C ASN A 127 -1.69 11.20 -3.65
N GLY A 128 -2.78 10.94 -2.93
CA GLY A 128 -3.87 10.06 -3.36
C GLY A 128 -3.47 8.59 -3.50
N PHE A 129 -2.50 8.14 -2.70
CA PHE A 129 -2.04 6.76 -2.69
C PHE A 129 -2.56 5.99 -1.47
N VAL A 130 -3.12 4.81 -1.72
CA VAL A 130 -3.85 4.01 -0.73
C VAL A 130 -2.86 3.18 0.11
N LEU A 131 -2.99 3.27 1.43
CA LEU A 131 -2.23 2.47 2.39
C LEU A 131 -3.19 1.79 3.38
N LEU A 132 -2.95 0.52 3.71
CA LEU A 132 -3.72 -0.24 4.69
C LEU A 132 -2.79 -0.90 5.72
N GLU A 133 -3.07 -0.69 7.01
CA GLU A 133 -2.36 -1.40 8.08
C GLU A 133 -3.09 -2.70 8.40
N CYS A 134 -2.42 -3.83 8.23
CA CYS A 134 -2.97 -5.16 8.50
C CYS A 134 -1.92 -6.09 9.12
N PRO A 135 -1.61 -5.93 10.43
CA PRO A 135 -0.61 -6.74 11.14
C PRO A 135 -0.82 -8.25 11.01
N GLY A 136 -2.07 -8.72 11.04
CA GLY A 136 -2.42 -10.15 10.93
C GLY A 136 -1.93 -10.76 9.62
N LEU A 137 -2.36 -10.19 8.48
CA LEU A 137 -1.91 -10.64 7.15
C LEU A 137 -0.39 -10.63 7.05
N VAL A 138 0.24 -9.54 7.50
CA VAL A 138 1.68 -9.32 7.37
C VAL A 138 2.47 -10.34 8.17
N THR A 139 2.04 -10.65 9.39
CA THR A 139 2.65 -11.68 10.23
C THR A 139 2.58 -13.06 9.56
N ASP A 140 1.42 -13.40 9.01
CA ASP A 140 1.19 -14.70 8.37
C ASP A 140 2.05 -14.90 7.11
N VAL A 141 2.12 -13.88 6.24
CA VAL A 141 2.85 -13.99 4.97
C VAL A 141 4.37 -13.87 5.15
N ILE A 142 4.85 -13.09 6.13
CA ILE A 142 6.28 -12.92 6.36
C ILE A 142 6.91 -14.15 7.01
N THR A 143 6.18 -14.87 7.86
CA THR A 143 6.66 -16.10 8.50
C THR A 143 7.19 -17.13 7.49
N HIS A 144 6.69 -17.10 6.25
CA HIS A 144 7.04 -18.01 5.17
C HIS A 144 7.88 -17.38 4.05
N ALA A 145 8.39 -16.16 4.27
CA ALA A 145 9.03 -15.37 3.21
C ALA A 145 10.41 -15.90 2.81
N GLY A 146 11.17 -16.44 3.77
CA GLY A 146 12.60 -16.76 3.58
C GLY A 146 13.47 -15.51 3.46
N ASP A 147 14.65 -15.65 2.87
CA ASP A 147 15.66 -14.57 2.76
C ASP A 147 15.56 -13.74 1.46
N THR A 148 14.54 -13.98 0.63
CA THR A 148 14.39 -13.25 -0.64
C THR A 148 13.84 -11.84 -0.40
N PRO A 149 14.48 -10.77 -0.90
CA PRO A 149 14.01 -9.39 -0.69
C PRO A 149 12.64 -9.11 -1.32
N THR A 150 12.38 -9.59 -2.54
CA THR A 150 11.07 -9.42 -3.18
C THR A 150 10.59 -10.75 -3.74
N ARG A 151 9.32 -11.10 -3.50
CA ARG A 151 8.71 -12.29 -4.10
C ARG A 151 7.23 -12.11 -4.36
N ILE A 152 6.70 -12.90 -5.29
CA ILE A 152 5.26 -13.02 -5.52
C ILE A 152 4.69 -13.99 -4.48
N LEU A 153 3.58 -13.62 -3.85
CA LEU A 153 2.82 -14.53 -2.99
C LEU A 153 2.02 -15.53 -3.81
N GLU A 154 1.72 -16.68 -3.22
CA GLU A 154 1.04 -17.79 -3.90
C GLU A 154 -0.38 -17.42 -4.37
N HIS A 155 -1.10 -16.67 -3.54
CA HIS A 155 -2.47 -16.22 -3.86
C HIS A 155 -2.51 -14.70 -4.10
N PRO A 156 -3.40 -14.24 -5.00
CA PRO A 156 -3.73 -12.81 -5.08
C PRO A 156 -4.44 -12.35 -3.80
N LEU A 157 -4.46 -11.04 -3.60
CA LEU A 157 -5.24 -10.40 -2.55
C LEU A 157 -6.52 -9.81 -3.14
N SER A 158 -7.62 -9.99 -2.41
CA SER A 158 -8.86 -9.25 -2.62
C SER A 158 -9.15 -8.45 -1.35
N VAL A 159 -9.37 -7.15 -1.51
CA VAL A 159 -9.61 -6.18 -0.44
C VAL A 159 -11.00 -5.62 -0.62
N SER A 160 -11.85 -5.77 0.38
CA SER A 160 -13.15 -5.11 0.46
C SER A 160 -13.07 -3.94 1.44
N MET A 161 -13.22 -2.72 0.91
CA MET A 161 -13.24 -1.49 1.71
C MET A 161 -14.54 -1.37 2.49
N THR A 162 -15.64 -1.87 1.93
CA THR A 162 -16.96 -1.90 2.57
C THR A 162 -16.98 -2.87 3.74
N GLU A 163 -16.51 -4.10 3.53
CA GLU A 163 -16.51 -5.14 4.57
C GLU A 163 -15.31 -5.03 5.52
N LYS A 164 -14.34 -4.16 5.23
CA LYS A 164 -13.07 -4.01 5.97
C LYS A 164 -12.27 -5.30 6.04
N THR A 165 -12.28 -6.07 4.97
CA THR A 165 -11.62 -7.37 4.90
C THR A 165 -10.57 -7.45 3.81
N ILE A 166 -9.54 -8.25 4.07
CA ILE A 166 -8.55 -8.67 3.09
C ILE A 166 -8.58 -10.20 3.05
N THR A 167 -8.73 -10.77 1.87
CA THR A 167 -8.71 -12.22 1.65
C THR A 167 -7.40 -12.63 0.98
N TYR A 168 -6.74 -13.63 1.54
CA TYR A 168 -5.53 -14.27 1.01
C TYR A 168 -5.70 -15.79 1.07
N GLY A 169 -5.92 -16.42 -0.09
CA GLY A 169 -6.27 -17.85 -0.14
C GLY A 169 -7.52 -18.15 0.71
N PRO A 170 -7.47 -19.11 1.65
CA PRO A 170 -8.60 -19.44 2.52
C PRO A 170 -8.75 -18.47 3.72
N ASN A 171 -7.78 -17.58 3.94
CA ASN A 171 -7.73 -16.75 5.13
C ASN A 171 -8.35 -15.39 4.89
N THR A 172 -8.95 -14.82 5.94
CA THR A 172 -9.53 -13.48 5.92
C THR A 172 -9.03 -12.68 7.11
N TYR A 173 -8.62 -11.45 6.84
CA TYR A 173 -8.06 -10.50 7.79
C TYR A 173 -8.92 -9.25 7.83
N THR A 174 -8.93 -8.58 8.98
CA THR A 174 -9.57 -7.27 9.13
C THR A 174 -8.53 -6.16 9.21
N PHE A 175 -8.90 -4.96 8.77
CA PHE A 175 -8.04 -3.78 8.84
C PHE A 175 -8.82 -2.54 9.30
N THR A 176 -8.07 -1.50 9.69
CA THR A 176 -8.67 -0.21 10.03
C THR A 176 -9.00 0.58 8.75
N PRO A 177 -10.26 0.94 8.50
CA PRO A 177 -10.69 1.60 7.28
C PRO A 177 -10.15 3.04 7.15
N LEU A 178 -10.11 3.53 5.91
CA LEU A 178 -9.78 4.91 5.62
C LEU A 178 -10.96 5.83 5.97
N GLY A 179 -10.66 6.89 6.72
CA GLY A 179 -11.63 7.93 7.04
C GLY A 179 -12.05 8.76 5.81
N PRO A 180 -13.18 9.50 5.87
CA PRO A 180 -13.72 10.24 4.73
C PRO A 180 -12.74 11.22 4.07
N ILE A 181 -11.93 11.93 4.87
CA ILE A 181 -10.93 12.88 4.34
C ILE A 181 -9.89 12.16 3.49
N ALA A 182 -9.39 11.00 3.95
CA ALA A 182 -8.42 10.24 3.18
C ALA A 182 -9.03 9.72 1.86
N GLN A 183 -10.27 9.22 1.91
CA GLN A 183 -11.01 8.80 0.72
C GLN A 183 -11.19 9.97 -0.26
N GLU A 184 -11.55 11.16 0.22
CA GLU A 184 -11.74 12.35 -0.62
C GLU A 184 -10.43 12.78 -1.30
N LEU A 185 -9.31 12.76 -0.59
CA LEU A 185 -8.00 13.05 -1.18
C LEU A 185 -7.64 12.02 -2.26
N ILE A 186 -7.92 10.74 -2.03
CA ILE A 186 -7.67 9.67 -3.02
C ILE A 186 -8.57 9.83 -4.26
N ILE A 187 -9.86 10.13 -4.09
CA ILE A 187 -10.80 10.40 -5.20
C ILE A 187 -10.29 11.53 -6.10
N ASN A 188 -9.67 12.55 -5.51
CA ASN A 188 -9.19 13.71 -6.25
C ASN A 188 -7.73 13.55 -6.72
N ASP A 189 -7.15 12.36 -6.63
CA ASP A 189 -5.76 12.09 -7.03
C ASP A 189 -4.74 12.94 -6.24
N GLY A 190 -5.07 13.28 -4.99
CA GLY A 190 -4.23 14.02 -4.05
C GLY A 190 -4.74 15.42 -3.69
N LEU A 191 -4.11 15.99 -2.65
CA LEU A 191 -4.46 17.27 -2.04
C LEU A 191 -4.39 18.45 -3.01
N GLY A 192 -3.38 18.49 -3.88
CA GLY A 192 -3.21 19.59 -4.84
C GLY A 192 -4.40 19.72 -5.80
N ASN A 193 -4.93 18.59 -6.28
CA ASN A 193 -6.10 18.55 -7.15
C ASN A 193 -7.40 18.80 -6.37
N TRP A 194 -7.49 18.31 -5.13
CA TRP A 194 -8.60 18.62 -4.24
C TRP A 194 -8.74 20.13 -4.00
N VAL A 195 -7.66 20.83 -3.65
CA VAL A 195 -7.67 22.30 -3.44
C VAL A 195 -8.10 23.02 -4.72
N LYS A 196 -7.57 22.64 -5.89
CA LYS A 196 -7.96 23.23 -7.18
C LYS A 196 -9.45 23.05 -7.47
N LYS A 197 -10.05 21.95 -7.04
CA LYS A 197 -11.49 21.70 -7.19
C LYS A 197 -12.32 22.60 -6.27
N GLN A 198 -11.92 22.73 -5.01
CA GLN A 198 -12.61 23.61 -4.04
C GLN A 198 -12.58 25.08 -4.48
N LEU A 199 -11.44 25.56 -4.98
CA LEU A 199 -11.30 26.94 -5.48
C LEU A 199 -12.12 27.25 -6.73
N LYS A 200 -12.57 26.23 -7.48
CA LYS A 200 -13.45 26.41 -8.65
C LYS A 200 -14.93 26.39 -8.28
N GLN A 201 -15.27 25.98 -7.06
CA GLN A 201 -16.64 25.79 -6.58
C GLN A 201 -17.09 26.89 -5.60
N GLY A 202 -16.17 27.74 -5.13
CA GLY A 202 -16.45 28.95 -4.34
C GLY A 202 -16.27 30.21 -5.16
#